data_AF-A0A3M9Z933-F1
#
_entry.id   AF-A0A3M9Z933-F1
#
_cell.length_a   1.000
_cell.length_b   1.000
_cell.length_c   1.000
_cell.angle_alpha   90.00
_cell.angle_beta   90.00
_cell.angle_gamma   90.00
#
_symmetry.space_group_name_H-M   'P 1'
#
loop_
_entity.id
_entity.type
_entity.pdbx_description
1 polymer ?
#
loop_
_entity_poly.entity_id
_entity_poly.type
_entity_poly.pdbx_seq_one_letter_code
_entity_poly.pdbx_strand_id
1 'polypeptide(L)'
;MSIQRFPLAAVQQVRQYIQNAIAVDADKQVQTWTGIDDIDDIPEPKSLDDLSSVFAFGGLTPEEITAPQSLQRWSVSMVNPGAALLKLPGLDLKPTWRLVSYLYRDGDNGAGLVLAVPEELATTAHLEKALPASGNFKQPPKPEGALMDFMEAIDGDRSAVSFLVASLLCRELREFGALGAYRNWTHHRPIDAIPQQAKWHWQTEPPKDLAPKVKVLPDGQAVVEFFTCRISAGIALYRHLDQYPVNQYKPKCIDKALATPQR
;
A
#
# COMPACT_ATOMS: atom_id res chain seq x y z
N MET A 1 -25.96 -4.74 -20.07
CA MET A 1 -24.99 -3.99 -19.25
C MET A 1 -24.45 -4.92 -18.18
N SER A 2 -23.22 -5.38 -18.31
CA SER A 2 -22.68 -6.45 -17.47
C SER A 2 -21.87 -5.90 -16.32
N ILE A 3 -22.25 -6.26 -15.09
CA ILE A 3 -21.35 -6.19 -13.94
C ILE A 3 -20.28 -7.26 -14.16
N GLN A 4 -19.01 -6.86 -14.17
CA GLN A 4 -17.91 -7.79 -14.24
C GLN A 4 -17.50 -8.20 -12.82
N ARG A 5 -17.38 -9.50 -12.59
CA ARG A 5 -16.94 -10.07 -11.32
C ARG A 5 -15.52 -10.58 -11.46
N PHE A 6 -14.78 -10.51 -10.36
CA PHE A 6 -13.40 -10.93 -10.31
C PHE A 6 -13.21 -11.99 -9.22
N PRO A 7 -12.46 -13.07 -9.48
CA PRO A 7 -12.10 -14.03 -8.45
C PRO A 7 -11.30 -13.36 -7.32
N LEU A 8 -11.55 -13.76 -6.08
CA LEU A 8 -10.81 -13.26 -4.93
C LEU A 8 -9.29 -13.48 -5.06
N ALA A 9 -8.88 -14.65 -5.59
CA ALA A 9 -7.48 -14.99 -5.81
C ALA A 9 -6.77 -13.97 -6.73
N ALA A 10 -7.44 -13.47 -7.77
CA ALA A 10 -6.88 -12.46 -8.66
C ALA A 10 -6.67 -11.12 -7.93
N VAL A 11 -7.63 -10.70 -7.11
CA VAL A 11 -7.53 -9.50 -6.27
C VAL A 11 -6.36 -9.61 -5.29
N GLN A 12 -6.21 -10.77 -4.64
CA GLN A 12 -5.12 -11.04 -3.70
C GLN A 12 -3.76 -11.04 -4.40
N GLN A 13 -3.66 -11.61 -5.60
CA GLN A 13 -2.43 -11.63 -6.39
C GLN A 13 -1.99 -10.21 -6.80
N VAL A 14 -2.91 -9.39 -7.30
CA VAL A 14 -2.63 -7.98 -7.63
C VAL A 14 -2.17 -7.23 -6.40
N ARG A 15 -2.87 -7.41 -5.27
CA ARG A 15 -2.50 -6.77 -4.01
C ARG A 15 -1.09 -7.16 -3.55
N GLN A 16 -0.78 -8.45 -3.55
CA GLN A 16 0.53 -8.95 -3.13
C GLN A 16 1.65 -8.39 -4.02
N TYR A 17 1.40 -8.30 -5.33
CA TYR A 17 2.36 -7.70 -6.25
C TYR A 17 2.62 -6.23 -5.92
N ILE A 18 1.57 -5.43 -5.68
CA ILE A 18 1.72 -4.01 -5.31
C ILE A 18 2.53 -3.88 -4.01
N GLN A 19 2.18 -4.67 -2.98
CA GLN A 19 2.87 -4.68 -1.69
C GLN A 19 4.35 -5.01 -1.83
N ASN A 20 4.69 -6.03 -2.62
CA ASN A 20 6.08 -6.40 -2.88
C ASN A 20 6.84 -5.30 -3.63
N ALA A 21 6.19 -4.60 -4.56
CA ALA A 21 6.81 -3.54 -5.35
C ALA A 21 7.12 -2.27 -4.52
N ILE A 22 6.38 -2.02 -3.44
CA ILE A 22 6.52 -0.82 -2.59
C ILE A 22 7.09 -1.10 -1.20
N ALA A 23 7.53 -2.33 -0.94
CA ALA A 23 8.07 -2.72 0.36
C ALA A 23 9.32 -1.90 0.73
N VAL A 24 9.32 -1.32 1.93
CA VAL A 24 10.48 -0.62 2.51
C VAL A 24 11.31 -1.63 3.31
N ASP A 25 12.64 -1.51 3.34
CA ASP A 25 13.51 -2.52 3.95
C ASP A 25 13.24 -2.78 5.45
N ALA A 26 12.73 -1.79 6.19
CA ALA A 26 12.25 -1.98 7.56
C ALA A 26 11.05 -2.95 7.65
N ASP A 27 10.19 -3.01 6.63
CA ASP A 27 9.08 -3.98 6.56
C ASP A 27 9.56 -5.40 6.23
N LYS A 28 10.72 -5.55 5.57
CA LYS A 28 11.31 -6.86 5.28
C LYS A 28 11.89 -7.51 6.54
N GLN A 29 12.56 -6.74 7.41
CA GLN A 29 13.11 -7.26 8.67
C GLN A 29 12.02 -7.82 9.60
N VAL A 30 10.84 -7.20 9.67
CA VAL A 30 9.74 -7.68 10.52
C VAL A 30 9.16 -9.01 10.02
N GLN A 31 9.20 -9.28 8.71
CA GLN A 31 8.79 -10.58 8.17
C GLN A 31 9.81 -11.69 8.46
N THR A 32 11.10 -11.36 8.58
CA THR A 32 12.16 -12.32 8.91
C THR A 32 12.16 -12.72 10.39
N TRP A 33 11.67 -11.86 11.28
CA TRP A 33 11.71 -12.09 12.74
C TRP A 33 10.58 -12.97 13.27
N THR A 34 9.54 -13.24 12.49
CA THR A 34 8.46 -14.16 12.89
C THR A 34 8.78 -15.65 12.67
N GLY A 35 10.05 -16.01 12.46
CA GLY A 35 10.46 -17.38 12.11
C GLY A 35 11.78 -17.88 12.70
N ILE A 36 12.30 -17.26 13.77
CA ILE A 36 13.54 -17.73 14.41
C ILE A 36 13.29 -17.84 15.92
N ASP A 37 12.74 -18.98 16.34
CA ASP A 37 12.74 -19.43 17.74
C ASP A 37 13.87 -20.44 18.03
N ASP A 38 14.81 -20.68 17.10
CA ASP A 38 15.96 -21.57 17.32
C ASP A 38 17.26 -20.82 16.99
N ILE A 39 17.94 -20.33 18.04
CA ILE A 39 19.25 -19.65 17.96
C ILE A 39 20.44 -20.64 17.99
N ASP A 40 20.21 -21.94 18.17
CA ASP A 40 21.29 -22.91 18.41
C ASP A 40 21.68 -23.82 17.23
N ASP A 41 21.13 -23.63 16.02
CA ASP A 41 21.53 -24.41 14.83
C ASP A 41 21.93 -23.50 13.66
N ILE A 42 23.14 -22.94 13.71
CA ILE A 42 23.83 -22.41 12.53
C ILE A 42 24.65 -23.55 11.92
N PRO A 43 24.28 -24.12 10.74
CA PRO A 43 25.07 -25.17 10.13
C PRO A 43 26.36 -24.60 9.54
N GLU A 44 27.48 -25.29 9.74
CA GLU A 44 28.76 -24.92 9.11
C GLU A 44 28.65 -24.99 7.57
N PRO A 45 29.13 -23.96 6.84
CA PRO A 45 28.96 -23.85 5.40
C PRO A 45 29.79 -24.90 4.65
N LYS A 46 29.20 -25.51 3.62
CA LYS A 46 29.81 -26.59 2.82
C LYS A 46 30.24 -26.15 1.41
N SER A 47 30.14 -24.85 1.09
CA SER A 47 30.45 -24.33 -0.24
C SER A 47 30.93 -22.87 -0.21
N LEU A 48 31.73 -22.47 -1.21
CA LEU A 48 32.19 -21.09 -1.44
C LEU A 48 31.06 -20.11 -1.79
N ASP A 49 29.92 -20.59 -2.30
CA ASP A 49 28.72 -19.75 -2.51
C ASP A 49 28.03 -19.38 -1.20
N ASP A 50 28.26 -20.12 -0.10
CA ASP A 50 27.71 -19.77 1.23
C ASP A 50 28.48 -18.64 1.92
N LEU A 51 29.65 -18.24 1.39
CA LEU A 51 30.46 -17.18 1.98
C LEU A 51 29.85 -15.78 1.78
N SER A 52 28.92 -15.58 0.83
CA SER A 52 28.21 -14.30 0.72
C SER A 52 27.35 -14.01 1.94
N SER A 53 26.88 -15.05 2.64
CA SER A 53 26.15 -14.93 3.90
C SER A 53 27.07 -14.60 5.09
N VAL A 54 28.33 -15.05 5.03
CA VAL A 54 29.35 -14.78 6.07
C VAL A 54 29.88 -13.34 5.94
N PHE A 55 30.01 -12.80 4.73
CA PHE A 55 30.36 -11.39 4.53
C PHE A 55 29.24 -10.39 4.89
N ALA A 56 28.00 -10.86 5.09
CA ALA A 56 26.95 -10.03 5.69
C ALA A 56 27.16 -9.79 7.20
N PHE A 57 28.07 -10.54 7.84
CA PHE A 57 28.37 -10.44 9.27
C PHE A 57 29.75 -9.84 9.60
N GLY A 58 30.53 -9.46 8.59
CA GLY A 58 31.89 -8.96 8.77
C GLY A 58 32.04 -7.47 8.50
N GLY A 59 31.85 -6.63 9.53
CA GLY A 59 32.43 -5.28 9.57
C GLY A 59 31.45 -4.12 9.53
N LEU A 60 30.55 -4.04 10.50
CA LEU A 60 30.08 -2.75 11.01
C LEU A 60 30.14 -2.82 12.53
N THR A 61 30.94 -1.95 13.14
CA THR A 61 30.92 -1.74 14.59
C THR A 61 29.50 -1.34 15.01
N PRO A 62 29.03 -1.71 16.22
CA PRO A 62 27.65 -1.45 16.68
C PRO A 62 27.19 0.02 16.64
N GLU A 63 28.11 0.95 16.38
CA GLU A 63 27.87 2.39 16.30
C GLU A 63 27.47 2.88 14.89
N GLU A 64 27.57 2.06 13.83
CA GLU A 64 27.33 2.52 12.44
C GLU A 64 26.06 1.98 11.76
N ILE A 65 25.33 1.03 12.37
CA ILE A 65 23.97 0.64 11.92
C ILE A 65 22.92 1.36 12.79
N THR A 66 23.05 2.67 12.90
CA THR A 66 21.90 3.50 13.25
C THR A 66 21.38 4.08 11.94
N ALA A 67 20.55 3.31 11.21
CA ALA A 67 19.49 3.96 10.46
C ALA A 67 18.86 4.98 11.43
N PRO A 68 18.57 6.23 11.04
CA PRO A 68 18.16 7.26 12.00
C PRO A 68 16.75 6.94 12.53
N GLN A 69 16.66 5.95 13.43
CA GLN A 69 15.46 5.45 14.09
C GLN A 69 14.96 6.44 15.15
N SER A 70 15.67 7.57 15.33
CA SER A 70 15.37 8.62 16.29
C SER A 70 15.09 10.00 15.68
N LEU A 71 15.15 10.14 14.36
CA LEU A 71 14.88 11.44 13.74
C LEU A 71 13.40 11.50 13.39
N GLN A 72 12.62 12.13 14.27
CA GLN A 72 11.22 12.54 14.08
C GLN A 72 11.09 13.57 12.94
N ARG A 73 11.56 13.21 11.75
CA ARG A 73 11.64 14.07 10.58
C ARG A 73 11.28 13.27 9.34
N TRP A 74 10.81 13.99 8.34
CA TRP A 74 10.62 13.44 7.01
C TRP A 74 11.97 13.27 6.30
N SER A 75 12.10 12.22 5.51
CA SER A 75 13.20 11.97 4.58
C SER A 75 12.67 11.56 3.22
N VAL A 76 13.44 11.81 2.16
CA VAL A 76 13.13 11.28 0.82
C VAL A 76 13.39 9.77 0.85
N SER A 77 12.45 8.99 0.33
CA SER A 77 12.58 7.54 0.20
C SER A 77 13.23 7.17 -1.13
N MET A 78 14.06 6.14 -1.12
CA MET A 78 14.66 5.57 -2.34
C MET A 78 13.70 4.61 -3.07
N VAL A 79 12.60 4.23 -2.44
CA VAL A 79 11.58 3.37 -3.06
C VAL A 79 10.85 4.16 -4.13
N ASN A 80 10.80 3.61 -5.35
CA ASN A 80 10.04 4.16 -6.47
C ASN A 80 8.61 3.56 -6.49
N PRO A 81 7.57 4.30 -6.05
CA PRO A 81 6.21 3.76 -6.02
C PRO A 81 5.66 3.50 -7.43
N GLY A 82 6.20 4.18 -8.45
CA GLY A 82 5.86 3.96 -9.85
C GLY A 82 6.27 2.58 -10.37
N ALA A 83 7.22 1.89 -9.70
CA ALA A 83 7.59 0.52 -10.06
C ALA A 83 6.42 -0.46 -9.94
N ALA A 84 5.43 -0.16 -9.09
CA ALA A 84 4.21 -0.95 -8.99
C ALA A 84 3.38 -0.90 -10.28
N LEU A 85 3.44 0.15 -11.10
CA LEU A 85 2.64 0.25 -12.31
C LEU A 85 3.14 -0.64 -13.45
N LEU A 86 4.42 -1.03 -13.46
CA LEU A 86 5.07 -1.72 -14.59
C LEU A 86 4.40 -3.04 -15.02
N LYS A 87 3.75 -3.76 -14.10
CA LYS A 87 3.05 -5.02 -14.41
C LYS A 87 1.56 -4.98 -14.07
N LEU A 88 1.02 -3.81 -13.73
CA LEU A 88 -0.40 -3.70 -13.42
C LEU A 88 -1.21 -3.63 -14.72
N PRO A 89 -2.23 -4.48 -14.89
CA PRO A 89 -2.97 -4.52 -16.14
C PRO A 89 -3.82 -3.27 -16.31
N GLY A 90 -3.64 -2.62 -17.46
CA GLY A 90 -4.48 -1.50 -17.90
C GLY A 90 -4.30 -0.20 -17.12
N LEU A 91 -3.23 -0.06 -16.33
CA LEU A 91 -2.87 1.18 -15.65
C LEU A 91 -1.47 1.64 -16.05
N ASP A 92 -1.34 2.94 -16.22
CA ASP A 92 -0.10 3.62 -16.52
C ASP A 92 0.00 4.92 -15.73
N LEU A 93 1.18 5.51 -15.73
CA LEU A 93 1.39 6.87 -15.27
C LEU A 93 1.26 7.82 -16.46
N LYS A 94 0.59 8.96 -16.27
CA LYS A 94 0.54 10.00 -17.30
C LYS A 94 1.96 10.40 -17.72
N PRO A 95 2.18 10.71 -19.02
CA PRO A 95 3.45 11.25 -19.48
C PRO A 95 3.86 12.46 -18.64
N THR A 96 5.16 12.66 -18.46
CA THR A 96 5.76 13.78 -17.71
C THR A 96 5.49 13.82 -16.21
N TRP A 97 4.83 12.81 -15.64
CA TRP A 97 4.64 12.68 -14.19
C TRP A 97 5.49 11.56 -13.63
N ARG A 98 5.90 11.70 -12.36
CA ARG A 98 6.60 10.67 -11.60
C ARG A 98 6.03 10.55 -10.21
N LEU A 99 5.87 9.31 -9.73
CA LEU A 99 5.56 9.06 -8.33
C LEU A 99 6.84 9.11 -7.51
N VAL A 100 6.81 9.89 -6.43
CA VAL A 100 7.89 10.05 -5.46
C VAL A 100 7.37 9.73 -4.07
N SER A 101 8.26 9.40 -3.15
CA SER A 101 7.84 9.10 -1.79
C SER A 101 8.75 9.66 -0.71
N TYR A 102 8.13 9.99 0.42
CA TYR A 102 8.79 10.40 1.66
C TYR A 102 8.47 9.42 2.77
N LEU A 103 9.35 9.31 3.74
CA LEU A 103 9.17 8.50 4.95
C LEU A 103 9.34 9.37 6.18
N TYR A 104 8.55 9.06 7.20
CA TYR A 104 8.64 9.59 8.55
C TYR A 104 8.77 8.41 9.51
N ARG A 105 9.74 8.48 10.43
CA ARG A 105 9.99 7.44 11.44
C ARG A 105 9.99 8.07 12.83
N ASP A 106 9.31 7.42 13.77
CA ASP A 106 9.15 7.85 15.16
C ASP A 106 9.06 6.60 16.05
N GLY A 107 10.22 6.06 16.41
CA GLY A 107 10.33 4.78 17.11
C GLY A 107 9.67 3.64 16.33
N ASP A 108 8.71 2.96 16.97
CA ASP A 108 7.93 1.86 16.39
C ASP A 108 6.84 2.33 15.42
N ASN A 109 6.62 3.64 15.33
CA ASN A 109 5.65 4.23 14.42
C ASN A 109 6.36 4.81 13.20
N GLY A 110 5.63 4.86 12.09
CA GLY A 110 6.14 5.45 10.87
C GLY A 110 5.06 5.62 9.84
N ALA A 111 5.25 6.57 8.95
CA ALA A 111 4.33 6.82 7.87
C ALA A 111 5.12 7.13 6.61
N GLY A 112 4.51 6.84 5.47
CA GLY A 112 4.99 7.31 4.19
C GLY A 112 3.99 8.25 3.55
N LEU A 113 4.50 8.99 2.59
CA LEU A 113 3.72 9.87 1.75
C LEU A 113 4.12 9.62 0.31
N VAL A 114 3.15 9.29 -0.53
CA VAL A 114 3.34 9.17 -1.99
C VAL A 114 2.72 10.39 -2.66
N LEU A 115 3.48 11.03 -3.54
CA LEU A 115 3.06 12.20 -4.30
C LEU A 115 3.37 11.99 -5.78
N ALA A 116 2.61 12.67 -6.64
CA ALA A 116 2.95 12.81 -8.04
C ALA A 116 3.54 14.20 -8.29
N VAL A 117 4.72 14.25 -8.90
CA VAL A 117 5.42 15.48 -9.28
C VAL A 117 5.78 15.45 -10.77
N PRO A 118 5.96 16.60 -11.43
CA PRO A 118 6.51 16.66 -12.77
C PRO A 118 7.87 15.95 -12.82
N GLU A 119 8.15 15.24 -13.91
CA GLU A 119 9.36 14.43 -14.06
C GLU A 119 10.65 15.26 -13.88
N GLU A 120 10.66 16.50 -14.38
CA GLU A 120 11.77 17.44 -14.23
C GLU A 120 12.04 17.86 -12.78
N LEU A 121 11.04 17.79 -11.90
CA LEU A 121 11.12 18.14 -10.48
C LEU A 121 11.27 16.91 -9.57
N ALA A 122 11.34 15.71 -10.14
CA ALA A 122 11.38 14.46 -9.38
C ALA A 122 12.78 14.09 -8.84
N THR A 123 13.79 14.95 -9.03
CA THR A 123 15.15 14.68 -8.55
C THR A 123 15.26 14.89 -7.04
N THR A 124 16.14 14.13 -6.38
CA THR A 124 16.35 14.20 -4.93
C THR A 124 16.63 15.63 -4.45
N ALA A 125 17.42 16.40 -5.21
CA ALA A 125 17.73 17.79 -4.88
C ALA A 125 16.50 18.71 -4.86
N HIS A 126 15.50 18.48 -5.72
CA HIS A 126 14.24 19.22 -5.67
C HIS A 126 13.34 18.75 -4.53
N LEU A 127 13.29 17.43 -4.29
CA LEU A 127 12.47 16.84 -3.23
C LEU A 127 12.96 17.25 -1.82
N GLU A 128 14.27 17.36 -1.62
CA GLU A 128 14.88 17.76 -0.34
C GLU A 128 14.57 19.21 0.04
N LYS A 129 14.32 20.10 -0.94
CA LYS A 129 13.91 21.50 -0.66
C LYS A 129 12.60 21.61 0.11
N ALA A 130 11.75 20.58 0.07
CA ALA A 130 10.51 20.54 0.82
C ALA A 130 10.69 20.15 2.30
N LEU A 131 11.80 19.51 2.68
CA LEU A 131 12.02 18.97 4.02
C LEU A 131 12.15 20.03 5.13
N PRO A 132 12.84 21.19 4.92
CA PRO A 132 12.98 22.20 5.97
C PRO A 132 11.65 22.77 6.48
N ALA A 133 10.62 22.78 5.63
CA ALA A 133 9.27 23.26 5.99
C ALA A 133 8.41 22.17 6.67
N SER A 134 8.93 20.95 6.82
CA SER A 134 8.19 19.76 7.23
C SER A 134 8.77 19.15 8.51
N GLY A 135 8.67 19.92 9.59
CA GLY A 135 9.31 19.59 10.87
C GLY A 135 8.58 18.54 11.71
N ASN A 136 7.37 18.09 11.35
CA ASN A 136 6.61 17.11 12.12
C ASN A 136 5.65 16.28 11.26
N PHE A 137 5.11 15.20 11.83
CA PHE A 137 4.13 14.32 11.18
C PHE A 137 2.90 15.06 10.63
N LYS A 138 2.42 16.12 11.31
CA LYS A 138 1.24 16.89 10.89
C LYS A 138 1.53 17.85 9.73
N GLN A 139 2.80 18.07 9.41
CA GLN A 139 3.26 18.97 8.35
C GLN A 139 4.08 18.17 7.33
N PRO A 140 3.43 17.33 6.51
CA PRO A 140 4.12 16.54 5.50
C PRO A 140 4.82 17.42 4.45
N PRO A 141 5.88 16.91 3.80
CA PRO A 141 6.57 17.58 2.70
C PRO A 141 5.64 17.85 1.53
N LYS A 142 5.78 19.05 0.97
CA LYS A 142 5.05 19.52 -0.21
C LYS A 142 6.07 20.00 -1.25
N PRO A 143 6.66 19.09 -2.04
CA PRO A 143 7.54 19.48 -3.12
C PRO A 143 6.80 20.33 -4.16
N GLU A 144 7.58 21.15 -4.86
CA GLU A 144 7.09 22.03 -5.92
C GLU A 144 6.40 21.23 -7.03
N GLY A 145 5.28 21.75 -7.53
CA GLY A 145 4.52 21.12 -8.62
C GLY A 145 3.77 19.84 -8.22
N ALA A 146 3.80 19.41 -6.96
CA ALA A 146 3.11 18.20 -6.53
C ALA A 146 1.59 18.31 -6.67
N LEU A 147 0.96 17.25 -7.19
CA LEU A 147 -0.50 17.14 -7.19
C LEU A 147 -1.03 16.93 -5.76
N MET A 148 -2.26 17.39 -5.52
CA MET A 148 -2.93 17.18 -4.23
C MET A 148 -3.25 15.71 -3.97
N ASP A 149 -3.55 14.94 -5.02
CA ASP A 149 -3.76 13.50 -4.96
C ASP A 149 -2.96 12.85 -6.10
N PHE A 150 -2.08 11.91 -5.75
CA PHE A 150 -1.25 11.21 -6.74
C PHE A 150 -2.08 10.42 -7.76
N MET A 151 -3.32 10.04 -7.42
CA MET A 151 -4.23 9.36 -8.36
C MET A 151 -4.60 10.23 -9.56
N GLU A 152 -4.41 11.55 -9.49
CA GLU A 152 -4.60 12.47 -10.64
C GLU A 152 -3.54 12.27 -11.74
N ALA A 153 -2.38 11.71 -11.39
CA ALA A 153 -1.33 11.37 -12.34
C ALA A 153 -1.49 9.96 -12.95
N ILE A 154 -2.45 9.15 -12.47
CA ILE A 154 -2.69 7.80 -12.98
C ILE A 154 -3.57 7.87 -14.23
N ASP A 155 -3.23 7.07 -15.23
CA ASP A 155 -3.99 6.85 -16.46
C ASP A 155 -4.17 5.34 -16.72
N GLY A 156 -4.89 4.99 -17.78
CA GLY A 156 -5.12 3.59 -18.13
C GLY A 156 -6.24 3.38 -19.15
N ASP A 157 -6.50 2.10 -19.46
CA ASP A 157 -7.38 1.67 -20.56
C ASP A 157 -8.89 1.82 -20.32
N ARG A 158 -9.28 2.23 -19.10
CA ARG A 158 -10.67 2.41 -18.63
C ARG A 158 -11.49 1.12 -18.62
N SER A 159 -10.84 -0.04 -18.64
CA SER A 159 -11.46 -1.33 -18.48
C SER A 159 -11.93 -1.56 -17.02
N ALA A 160 -12.84 -2.51 -16.83
CA ALA A 160 -13.25 -2.91 -15.50
C ALA A 160 -12.08 -3.42 -14.65
N VAL A 161 -11.07 -4.04 -15.27
CA VAL A 161 -9.86 -4.52 -14.60
C VAL A 161 -9.06 -3.34 -14.07
N SER A 162 -8.77 -2.33 -14.90
CA SER A 162 -7.93 -1.20 -14.49
C SER A 162 -8.55 -0.40 -13.34
N PHE A 163 -9.87 -0.23 -13.27
CA PHE A 163 -10.51 0.39 -12.12
C PHE A 163 -10.38 -0.40 -10.82
N LEU A 164 -10.51 -1.73 -10.89
CA LEU A 164 -10.30 -2.60 -9.71
C LEU A 164 -8.86 -2.52 -9.23
N VAL A 165 -7.91 -2.55 -10.16
CA VAL A 165 -6.49 -2.45 -9.84
C VAL A 165 -6.17 -1.06 -9.26
N ALA A 166 -6.74 0.01 -9.80
CA ALA A 166 -6.53 1.38 -9.32
C ALA A 166 -7.05 1.54 -7.88
N SER A 167 -8.16 0.88 -7.57
CA SER A 167 -8.76 0.85 -6.23
C SER A 167 -7.83 0.22 -5.19
N LEU A 168 -7.17 -0.88 -5.56
CA LEU A 168 -6.18 -1.54 -4.71
C LEU A 168 -4.91 -0.70 -4.59
N LEU A 169 -4.35 -0.25 -5.73
CA LEU A 169 -3.16 0.60 -5.79
C LEU A 169 -3.30 1.84 -4.91
N CYS A 170 -4.43 2.53 -5.01
CA CYS A 170 -4.72 3.72 -4.23
C CYS A 170 -4.62 3.46 -2.72
N ARG A 171 -5.16 2.32 -2.26
CA ARG A 171 -5.12 1.95 -0.83
C ARG A 171 -3.73 1.50 -0.39
N GLU A 172 -3.03 0.70 -1.18
CA GLU A 172 -1.67 0.28 -0.85
C GLU A 172 -0.69 1.46 -0.82
N LEU A 173 -0.77 2.39 -1.78
CA LEU A 173 0.10 3.57 -1.82
C LEU A 173 -0.20 4.59 -0.71
N ARG A 174 -1.46 4.71 -0.28
CA ARG A 174 -1.83 5.54 0.89
C ARG A 174 -1.33 4.97 2.21
N GLU A 175 -1.08 3.67 2.25
CA GLU A 175 -0.55 2.93 3.40
C GLU A 175 0.98 2.73 3.30
N PHE A 176 1.61 3.27 2.25
CA PHE A 176 3.06 3.17 2.06
C PHE A 176 3.82 3.65 3.30
N GLY A 177 4.80 2.86 3.76
CA GLY A 177 5.64 3.20 4.91
C GLY A 177 4.93 3.22 6.27
N ALA A 178 3.65 2.83 6.36
CA ALA A 178 2.90 2.82 7.61
C ALA A 178 3.39 1.72 8.58
N LEU A 179 3.77 2.13 9.80
CA LEU A 179 4.16 1.25 10.91
C LEU A 179 3.34 1.58 12.17
N GLY A 180 3.27 0.60 13.09
CA GLY A 180 2.63 0.78 14.39
C GLY A 180 1.19 1.27 14.29
N ALA A 181 0.87 2.34 15.02
CA ALA A 181 -0.47 2.92 15.10
C ALA A 181 -0.97 3.56 13.79
N TYR A 182 -0.09 3.81 12.81
CA TYR A 182 -0.46 4.40 11.53
C TYR A 182 -0.95 3.38 10.50
N ARG A 183 -0.89 2.08 10.81
CA ARG A 183 -1.45 1.04 9.97
C ARG A 183 -2.98 1.00 10.09
N ASN A 184 -3.65 1.04 8.95
CA ASN A 184 -5.08 0.83 8.84
C ASN A 184 -5.38 -0.24 7.78
N TRP A 185 -5.15 0.07 6.51
CA TRP A 185 -5.47 -0.80 5.38
C TRP A 185 -4.72 -2.14 5.41
N THR A 186 -3.51 -2.17 5.96
CA THR A 186 -2.71 -3.40 6.11
C THR A 186 -3.44 -4.48 6.91
N HIS A 187 -4.38 -4.10 7.78
CA HIS A 187 -5.18 -5.03 8.58
C HIS A 187 -6.42 -5.57 7.87
N HIS A 188 -6.75 -5.07 6.69
CA HIS A 188 -7.87 -5.56 5.90
C HIS A 188 -7.44 -6.78 5.08
N ARG A 189 -8.31 -7.78 4.98
CA ARG A 189 -8.14 -8.97 4.13
C ARG A 189 -9.32 -9.06 3.18
N PRO A 190 -9.11 -9.03 1.86
CA PRO A 190 -10.18 -9.25 0.88
C PRO A 190 -10.91 -10.56 1.15
N ILE A 191 -12.24 -10.54 1.03
CA ILE A 191 -13.11 -11.70 1.21
C ILE A 191 -14.15 -11.77 0.08
N ASP A 192 -14.58 -12.98 -0.25
CA ASP A 192 -15.71 -13.29 -1.12
C ASP A 192 -16.78 -14.15 -0.41
N ALA A 193 -16.55 -14.50 0.86
CA ALA A 193 -17.46 -15.21 1.73
C ALA A 193 -17.40 -14.64 3.16
N ILE A 194 -18.50 -14.79 3.90
CA ILE A 194 -18.59 -14.37 5.30
C ILE A 194 -17.75 -15.36 6.15
N PRO A 195 -16.79 -14.88 6.96
CA PRO A 195 -16.01 -15.77 7.82
C PRO A 195 -16.91 -16.47 8.86
N GLN A 196 -16.85 -17.80 8.93
CA GLN A 196 -17.72 -18.61 9.80
C GLN A 196 -17.22 -18.72 11.24
N GLN A 197 -16.00 -18.25 11.51
CA GLN A 197 -15.34 -18.37 12.81
C GLN A 197 -16.00 -17.50 13.90
N ALA A 198 -16.87 -16.56 13.52
CA ALA A 198 -17.57 -15.68 14.43
C ALA A 198 -19.05 -15.55 14.07
N LYS A 199 -19.88 -15.31 15.08
CA LYS A 199 -21.24 -14.83 14.87
C LYS A 199 -21.20 -13.32 14.63
N TRP A 200 -21.86 -12.85 13.58
CA TRP A 200 -21.79 -11.46 13.16
C TRP A 200 -23.03 -10.67 13.62
N HIS A 201 -22.81 -9.53 14.26
CA HIS A 201 -23.83 -8.53 14.49
C HIS A 201 -23.85 -7.56 13.31
N TRP A 202 -24.92 -7.62 12.52
CA TRP A 202 -25.08 -6.86 11.28
C TRP A 202 -25.76 -5.52 11.54
N GLN A 203 -25.18 -4.44 11.01
CA GLN A 203 -25.77 -3.10 11.05
C GLN A 203 -26.76 -2.87 9.89
N THR A 204 -26.63 -3.66 8.83
CA THR A 204 -27.49 -3.65 7.64
C THR A 204 -27.75 -5.08 7.20
N GLU A 205 -28.70 -5.31 6.28
CA GLU A 205 -28.88 -6.64 5.69
C GLU A 205 -27.55 -7.19 5.13
N PRO A 206 -27.25 -8.48 5.38
CA PRO A 206 -26.02 -9.10 4.90
C PRO A 206 -26.00 -9.12 3.37
N PRO A 207 -24.88 -8.74 2.73
CA PRO A 207 -24.74 -8.84 1.28
C PRO A 207 -24.89 -10.29 0.82
N LYS A 208 -25.66 -10.52 -0.24
CA LYS A 208 -25.82 -11.85 -0.86
C LYS A 208 -24.61 -12.26 -1.71
N ASP A 209 -23.86 -11.28 -2.21
CA ASP A 209 -22.74 -11.46 -3.13
C ASP A 209 -21.58 -10.57 -2.67
N LEU A 210 -20.54 -11.20 -2.10
CA LEU A 210 -19.33 -10.53 -1.63
C LEU A 210 -18.22 -10.54 -2.68
N ALA A 211 -18.44 -11.09 -3.88
CA ALA A 211 -17.43 -11.13 -4.91
C ALA A 211 -17.02 -9.69 -5.32
N PRO A 212 -15.71 -9.41 -5.49
CA PRO A 212 -15.24 -8.16 -6.06
C PRO A 212 -15.88 -7.92 -7.42
N LYS A 213 -16.42 -6.73 -7.64
CA LYS A 213 -17.21 -6.42 -8.83
C LYS A 213 -16.99 -4.99 -9.30
N VAL A 214 -17.06 -4.82 -10.61
CA VAL A 214 -16.92 -3.53 -11.26
C VAL A 214 -18.06 -3.33 -12.26
N LYS A 215 -18.61 -2.12 -12.25
CA LYS A 215 -19.61 -1.67 -13.21
C LYS A 215 -19.10 -0.41 -13.88
N VAL A 216 -18.82 -0.51 -15.18
CA VAL A 216 -18.55 0.65 -16.04
C VAL A 216 -19.86 1.10 -16.69
N LEU A 217 -20.18 2.38 -16.55
CA LEU A 217 -21.39 3.00 -17.08
C LEU A 217 -21.17 3.50 -18.52
N PRO A 218 -22.24 3.68 -19.32
CA PRO A 218 -22.12 4.16 -20.71
C PRO A 218 -21.42 5.52 -20.85
N ASP A 219 -21.54 6.37 -19.83
CA ASP A 219 -20.93 7.69 -19.78
C ASP A 219 -19.43 7.65 -19.42
N GLY A 220 -18.87 6.46 -19.18
CA GLY A 220 -17.46 6.26 -18.83
C GLY A 220 -17.15 6.41 -17.34
N GLN A 221 -18.16 6.62 -16.48
CA GLN A 221 -18.01 6.49 -15.03
C GLN A 221 -17.85 5.01 -14.64
N ALA A 222 -17.20 4.73 -13.53
CA ALA A 222 -17.08 3.37 -13.03
C ALA A 222 -17.31 3.28 -11.52
N VAL A 223 -17.85 2.15 -11.09
CA VAL A 223 -18.03 1.83 -9.67
C VAL A 223 -17.36 0.50 -9.40
N VAL A 224 -16.45 0.49 -8.43
CA VAL A 224 -15.80 -0.71 -7.91
C VAL A 224 -16.38 -1.01 -6.53
N GLU A 225 -16.75 -2.27 -6.31
CA GLU A 225 -17.20 -2.76 -5.02
C GLU A 225 -16.46 -4.04 -4.65
N PHE A 226 -15.96 -4.10 -3.42
CA PHE A 226 -15.39 -5.32 -2.84
C PHE A 226 -15.50 -5.27 -1.31
N PHE A 227 -15.20 -6.39 -0.68
CA PHE A 227 -15.38 -6.56 0.76
C PHE A 227 -14.09 -7.02 1.41
N THR A 228 -13.88 -6.60 2.65
CA THR A 228 -12.74 -7.04 3.46
C THR A 228 -13.17 -7.39 4.88
N CYS A 229 -12.39 -8.26 5.52
CA CYS A 229 -12.43 -8.47 6.96
C CYS A 229 -11.18 -7.83 7.58
N ARG A 230 -11.38 -6.95 8.56
CA ARG A 230 -10.27 -6.42 9.37
C ARG A 230 -9.90 -7.43 10.45
N ILE A 231 -8.62 -7.82 10.52
CA ILE A 231 -8.16 -8.91 11.40
C ILE A 231 -7.41 -8.46 12.66
N SER A 232 -7.17 -7.16 12.85
CA SER A 232 -6.57 -6.59 14.07
C SER A 232 -7.65 -6.00 14.99
N ALA A 233 -7.24 -5.53 16.19
CA ALA A 233 -8.13 -4.99 17.22
C ALA A 233 -9.24 -4.09 16.65
N GLY A 234 -10.49 -4.50 16.85
CA GLY A 234 -11.65 -3.96 16.11
C GLY A 234 -11.93 -4.75 14.82
N ILE A 235 -12.09 -6.06 14.96
CA ILE A 235 -12.50 -6.97 13.89
C ILE A 235 -13.86 -6.53 13.35
N ALA A 236 -13.97 -6.33 12.04
CA ALA A 236 -15.21 -5.95 11.40
C ALA A 236 -15.17 -6.30 9.90
N LEU A 237 -16.36 -6.52 9.33
CA LEU A 237 -16.55 -6.63 7.90
C LEU A 237 -16.78 -5.25 7.30
N TYR A 238 -16.07 -4.93 6.22
CA TYR A 238 -16.17 -3.67 5.51
C TYR A 238 -16.63 -3.88 4.08
N ARG A 239 -17.48 -2.97 3.61
CA ARG A 239 -17.77 -2.73 2.19
C ARG A 239 -16.94 -1.55 1.74
N HIS A 240 -16.24 -1.73 0.63
CA HIS A 240 -15.50 -0.68 -0.04
C HIS A 240 -16.21 -0.37 -1.35
N LEU A 241 -16.57 0.89 -1.56
CA LEU A 241 -17.21 1.36 -2.78
C LEU A 241 -16.43 2.57 -3.31
N ASP A 242 -15.82 2.40 -4.48
CA ASP A 242 -15.07 3.47 -5.14
C ASP A 242 -15.80 3.93 -6.39
N GLN A 243 -15.99 5.24 -6.50
CA GLN A 243 -16.64 5.87 -7.64
C GLN A 243 -15.59 6.65 -8.44
N TYR A 244 -15.48 6.32 -9.72
CA TYR A 244 -14.56 6.97 -10.66
C TYR A 244 -15.35 7.86 -11.60
N PRO A 245 -15.01 9.16 -11.69
CA PRO A 245 -15.62 10.05 -12.66
C PRO A 245 -15.11 9.73 -14.08
N VAL A 246 -15.74 10.39 -15.06
CA VAL A 246 -15.37 10.27 -16.48
C VAL A 246 -13.92 10.74 -16.67
N ASN A 247 -13.13 9.99 -17.43
CA ASN A 247 -11.74 10.29 -17.82
C ASN A 247 -10.72 10.48 -16.69
N GLN A 248 -10.98 10.00 -15.47
CA GLN A 248 -10.00 10.09 -14.37
C GLN A 248 -9.97 8.82 -13.51
N TYR A 249 -8.79 8.52 -12.96
CA TYR A 249 -8.57 7.43 -12.01
C TYR A 249 -8.55 7.87 -10.55
N LYS A 250 -8.89 9.13 -10.24
CA LYS A 250 -9.08 9.58 -8.87
C LYS A 250 -10.43 9.09 -8.32
N PRO A 251 -10.46 8.14 -7.37
CA PRO A 251 -11.72 7.63 -6.85
C PRO A 251 -12.26 8.53 -5.74
N LYS A 252 -13.59 8.57 -5.62
CA LYS A 252 -14.26 8.85 -4.35
C LYS A 252 -14.46 7.53 -3.61
N CYS A 253 -13.62 7.27 -2.61
CA CYS A 253 -13.67 6.07 -1.78
C CYS A 253 -14.72 6.21 -0.68
N ILE A 254 -15.56 5.19 -0.53
CA ILE A 254 -16.57 5.09 0.53
C ILE A 254 -16.39 3.73 1.22
N ASP A 255 -15.85 3.76 2.44
CA ASP A 255 -15.65 2.57 3.25
C ASP A 255 -16.71 2.52 4.35
N LYS A 256 -17.45 1.42 4.45
CA LYS A 256 -18.55 1.24 5.42
C LYS A 256 -18.40 -0.07 6.18
N ALA A 257 -18.36 0.00 7.50
CA ALA A 257 -18.48 -1.17 8.36
C ALA A 257 -19.89 -1.77 8.24
N LEU A 258 -19.98 -3.07 8.01
CA LEU A 258 -21.24 -3.81 7.86
C LEU A 258 -21.59 -4.60 9.12
N ALA A 259 -20.59 -5.23 9.71
CA ALA A 259 -20.79 -6.12 10.84
C ALA A 259 -19.56 -6.20 11.74
N THR A 260 -19.80 -6.48 13.02
CA THR A 260 -18.79 -6.74 14.04
C THR A 260 -19.05 -8.12 14.66
N PRO A 261 -18.03 -8.83 15.18
CA PRO A 261 -18.26 -10.08 15.88
C PRO A 261 -19.10 -9.83 17.13
N GLN A 262 -20.04 -10.74 17.39
CA GLN A 262 -20.73 -10.81 18.67
C GLN A 262 -19.71 -11.21 19.75
N ARG A 263 -19.80 -10.56 20.91
CA ARG A 263 -19.02 -10.93 22.09
C ARG A 263 -19.56 -12.20 22.71
#